data_AF-A0A662YKY3-F1
#
_entry.id   AF-A0A662YKY3-F1
#
_cell.length_a   1.000
_cell.length_b   1.000
_cell.length_c   1.000
_cell.angle_alpha   90.00
_cell.angle_beta   90.00
_cell.angle_gamma   90.00
#
_symmetry.space_group_name_H-M   'P 1'
#
loop_
_entity.id
_entity.type
_entity.pdbx_description
1 polymer ?
#
loop_
_entity_poly.entity_id
_entity_poly.type
_entity_poly.pdbx_seq_one_letter_code
_entity_poly.pdbx_strand_id
1 'polypeptide(L)'
;MSEQIKSIVEQLNKEPFKKNFNLITFDSLEPMQLLQVLNDVLAEIDPKQSIDIREEMPDQTAKRMFGLLGMMKYKPPGNNTDTSSFRQGLVTGSKPVIHPILYWLLQRTNELKKRAYLARFLMKLEVPGEFLQDDVVADTYHQYGELVEGFKTLHKECEHLRSSGFSTAEIRRDISAMEEEKDQLVKRVERLKKRVETVSNNQRMLDLARQLRVEKERELSLAQQKQEQKNQLFLAEQRLQRSQLQLKDLRQAAADAKPESLMKRLEEEIKFNTYMGTDKLPKELESKTNAMQYLQKVVMEPAMGHAELGELEDKLFLAEQRLQRSQLQLKDLRQAAADAKPESLMKRLEEEIKFNTYMGTDKLPKELESKTNAMKYLQKVVMEPAMGHAELGELEDKVAHGINIV
;
A
#
# COMPACT_ATOMS: atom_id res chain seq x y z
N MET A 1 -4.81 1.29 25.89
CA MET A 1 -6.16 0.77 26.23
C MET A 1 -7.14 0.83 25.06
N SER A 2 -7.34 1.97 24.38
CA SER A 2 -8.29 2.04 23.23
C SER A 2 -7.90 1.12 22.06
N GLU A 3 -6.62 1.02 21.70
CA GLU A 3 -6.17 0.13 20.61
C GLU A 3 -6.32 -1.36 20.93
N GLN A 4 -6.12 -1.75 22.20
CA GLN A 4 -6.32 -3.13 22.65
C GLN A 4 -7.80 -3.53 22.51
N ILE A 5 -8.71 -2.66 22.93
CA ILE A 5 -10.16 -2.90 22.81
C ILE A 5 -10.57 -2.94 21.33
N LYS A 6 -10.06 -2.04 20.49
CA LYS A 6 -10.30 -2.06 19.04
C LYS A 6 -9.88 -3.40 18.42
N SER A 7 -8.67 -3.87 18.75
CA SER A 7 -8.14 -5.14 18.24
C SER A 7 -8.94 -6.35 18.73
N ILE A 8 -9.37 -6.35 19.99
CA ILE A 8 -10.24 -7.41 20.54
C ILE A 8 -11.56 -7.48 19.79
N VAL A 9 -12.24 -6.34 19.62
CA VAL A 9 -13.54 -6.27 18.93
C VAL A 9 -13.41 -6.72 17.48
N GLU A 10 -12.35 -6.29 16.77
CA GLU A 10 -12.10 -6.71 15.39
C GLU A 10 -11.90 -8.23 15.28
N GLN A 11 -11.16 -8.83 16.21
CA GLN A 11 -10.89 -10.28 16.21
C GLN A 11 -12.10 -11.11 16.66
N LEU A 12 -12.93 -10.61 17.59
CA LEU A 12 -14.17 -11.27 18.00
C LEU A 12 -15.27 -11.22 16.93
N ASN A 13 -15.20 -10.27 16.00
CA ASN A 13 -16.12 -10.17 14.87
C ASN A 13 -15.73 -11.06 13.68
N LYS A 14 -14.46 -11.48 13.61
CA LYS A 14 -13.97 -12.43 12.59
C LYS A 14 -14.41 -13.86 12.92
N GLU A 15 -14.29 -14.75 11.93
CA GLU A 15 -14.42 -16.20 12.18
C GLU A 15 -13.30 -16.65 13.13
N PRO A 16 -13.57 -17.50 14.13
CA PRO A 16 -14.75 -18.36 14.34
C PRO A 16 -15.86 -17.78 15.24
N PHE A 17 -15.66 -16.61 15.87
CA PHE A 17 -16.51 -16.15 16.98
C PHE A 17 -17.80 -15.42 16.54
N LYS A 18 -17.76 -14.64 15.45
CA LYS A 18 -18.92 -13.94 14.83
C LYS A 18 -19.84 -13.22 15.82
N LYS A 19 -19.29 -12.57 16.85
CA LYS A 19 -20.10 -11.96 17.94
C LYS A 19 -20.66 -10.57 17.63
N ASN A 20 -20.29 -9.95 16.50
CA ASN A 20 -20.80 -8.65 16.00
C ASN A 20 -20.85 -7.52 17.06
N PHE A 21 -19.80 -7.41 17.89
CA PHE A 21 -19.71 -6.35 18.89
C PHE A 21 -19.27 -5.01 18.27
N ASN A 22 -19.81 -3.92 18.80
CA ASN A 22 -19.29 -2.56 18.64
C ASN A 22 -18.42 -2.18 19.85
N LEU A 23 -17.56 -1.15 19.71
CA LEU A 23 -16.70 -0.69 20.81
C LEU A 23 -17.47 -0.30 22.08
N ILE A 24 -18.63 0.35 21.91
CA ILE A 24 -19.47 0.78 23.02
C ILE A 24 -20.15 -0.42 23.67
N THR A 25 -20.68 -1.35 22.87
CA THR A 25 -21.38 -2.54 23.38
C THR A 25 -20.43 -3.50 24.08
N PHE A 26 -19.17 -3.58 23.63
CA PHE A 26 -18.14 -4.39 24.26
C PHE A 26 -17.66 -3.77 25.58
N ASP A 27 -17.43 -2.45 25.62
CA ASP A 27 -17.04 -1.77 26.85
C ASP A 27 -18.19 -1.69 27.88
N SER A 28 -19.46 -1.75 27.46
CA SER A 28 -20.61 -1.81 28.36
C SER A 28 -20.91 -3.22 28.92
N LEU A 29 -20.13 -4.25 28.55
CA LEU A 29 -20.39 -5.62 29.02
C LEU A 29 -20.25 -5.74 30.54
N GLU A 30 -21.21 -6.43 31.14
CA GLU A 30 -21.17 -6.77 32.56
C GLU A 30 -20.07 -7.81 32.86
N PRO A 31 -19.52 -7.85 34.08
CA PRO A 31 -18.43 -8.76 34.44
C PRO A 31 -18.72 -10.24 34.11
N MET A 32 -19.95 -10.70 34.32
CA MET A 32 -20.38 -12.06 34.00
C MET A 32 -20.41 -12.32 32.49
N GLN A 33 -20.89 -11.35 31.71
CA GLN A 33 -20.92 -11.44 30.24
C GLN A 33 -19.50 -11.42 29.66
N LEU A 34 -18.60 -10.62 30.24
CA LEU A 34 -17.19 -10.55 29.84
C LEU A 34 -16.45 -11.86 30.16
N LEU A 35 -16.77 -12.51 31.28
CA LEU A 35 -16.27 -13.85 31.60
C LEU A 35 -16.80 -14.90 30.63
N GLN A 36 -18.07 -14.81 30.22
CA GLN A 36 -18.63 -15.69 29.18
C GLN A 36 -17.89 -15.53 27.85
N VAL A 37 -17.61 -14.30 27.42
CA VAL A 37 -16.83 -14.05 26.20
C VAL A 37 -15.43 -14.65 26.32
N LEU A 38 -14.78 -14.53 27.49
CA LEU A 38 -13.48 -15.17 27.73
C LEU A 38 -13.57 -16.70 27.65
N ASN A 39 -14.59 -17.31 28.24
CA ASN A 39 -14.80 -18.76 28.20
C ASN A 39 -15.09 -19.25 26.79
N ASP A 40 -15.88 -18.53 26.00
CA ASP A 40 -16.14 -18.84 24.59
C ASP A 40 -14.83 -18.83 23.79
N VAL A 41 -13.95 -17.84 24.05
CA VAL A 41 -12.61 -17.77 23.43
C VAL A 41 -11.72 -18.94 23.87
N LEU A 42 -11.76 -19.32 25.15
CA LEU A 42 -11.01 -20.45 25.66
C LEU A 42 -11.54 -21.80 25.14
N ALA A 43 -12.86 -21.95 24.97
CA ALA A 43 -13.52 -23.13 24.44
C ALA A 43 -13.18 -23.37 22.96
N GLU A 44 -13.01 -22.29 22.20
CA GLU A 44 -12.52 -22.38 20.83
C GLU A 44 -11.05 -22.84 20.76
N ILE A 45 -10.23 -22.53 21.77
CA ILE A 45 -8.83 -22.95 21.84
C ILE A 45 -8.71 -24.40 22.36
N ASP A 46 -9.46 -24.75 23.39
CA ASP A 46 -9.55 -26.09 23.97
C ASP A 46 -11.02 -26.48 24.19
N PRO A 47 -11.59 -27.39 23.37
CA PRO A 47 -12.98 -27.81 23.48
C PRO A 47 -13.37 -28.38 24.85
N LYS A 48 -12.41 -28.82 25.67
CA LYS A 48 -12.69 -29.28 27.05
C LYS A 48 -13.19 -28.17 27.98
N GLN A 49 -13.08 -26.91 27.57
CA GLN A 49 -13.44 -25.74 28.36
C GLN A 49 -14.84 -25.23 28.06
N SER A 50 -15.61 -25.91 27.20
CA SER A 50 -17.00 -25.58 26.87
C SER A 50 -17.97 -25.92 28.02
N ILE A 51 -17.78 -25.29 29.17
CA ILE A 51 -18.61 -25.44 30.36
C ILE A 51 -19.39 -24.15 30.54
N ASP A 52 -20.68 -24.25 30.86
CA ASP A 52 -21.48 -23.07 31.20
C ASP A 52 -21.00 -22.51 32.55
N ILE A 53 -20.61 -21.24 32.55
CA ILE A 53 -20.10 -20.54 33.74
C ILE A 53 -21.17 -20.46 34.84
N ARG A 54 -22.46 -20.58 34.48
CA ARG A 54 -23.58 -20.55 35.43
C ARG A 54 -23.70 -21.82 36.28
N GLU A 55 -23.13 -22.93 35.81
CA GLU A 55 -23.18 -24.21 36.50
C GLU A 55 -21.98 -24.42 37.45
N GLU A 56 -20.92 -23.61 37.34
CA GLU A 56 -19.72 -23.68 38.16
C GLU A 56 -19.67 -22.57 39.24
N MET A 57 -19.08 -22.88 40.40
CA MET A 57 -18.77 -21.84 41.39
C MET A 57 -17.71 -20.87 40.83
N PRO A 58 -17.85 -19.55 41.01
CA PRO A 58 -16.92 -18.55 40.45
C PRO A 58 -15.43 -18.82 40.75
N ASP A 59 -15.13 -19.34 41.94
CA ASP A 59 -13.78 -19.72 42.35
C ASP A 59 -13.23 -20.94 41.59
N GLN A 60 -14.09 -21.91 41.27
CA GLN A 60 -13.72 -23.09 40.50
C GLN A 60 -13.46 -22.73 39.03
N THR A 61 -14.32 -21.90 38.44
CA THR A 61 -14.16 -21.35 37.10
C THR A 61 -12.85 -20.57 36.97
N ALA A 62 -12.57 -19.68 37.94
CA ALA A 62 -11.33 -18.92 37.95
C ALA A 62 -10.09 -19.81 38.09
N LYS A 63 -10.15 -20.85 38.94
CA LYS A 63 -9.04 -21.82 39.09
C LYS A 63 -8.79 -22.60 37.79
N ARG A 64 -9.84 -23.03 37.10
CA ARG A 64 -9.79 -23.73 35.80
C ARG A 64 -9.17 -22.84 34.73
N MET A 65 -9.71 -21.64 34.53
CA MET A 65 -9.21 -20.66 33.57
C MET A 65 -7.75 -20.28 33.87
N PHE A 66 -7.39 -20.09 35.14
CA PHE A 66 -6.01 -19.81 35.55
C PHE A 66 -5.06 -20.97 35.23
N GLY A 67 -5.45 -22.21 35.51
CA GLY A 67 -4.65 -23.40 35.19
C GLY A 67 -4.40 -23.53 33.68
N LEU A 68 -5.42 -23.26 32.87
CA LEU A 68 -5.31 -23.27 31.41
C LEU A 68 -4.40 -22.15 30.89
N LEU A 69 -4.55 -20.92 31.39
CA LEU A 69 -3.66 -19.81 31.05
C LEU A 69 -2.20 -20.13 31.43
N GLY A 70 -1.98 -20.80 32.56
CA GLY A 70 -0.67 -21.32 32.98
C GLY A 70 -0.08 -22.36 32.02
N MET A 71 -0.92 -23.29 31.53
CA MET A 71 -0.54 -24.27 30.51
C MET A 71 -0.15 -23.59 29.18
N MET A 72 -0.89 -22.54 28.81
CA MET A 72 -0.59 -21.69 27.66
C MET A 72 0.65 -20.79 27.86
N LYS A 73 1.23 -20.76 29.07
CA LYS A 73 2.35 -19.89 29.49
C LYS A 73 2.04 -18.40 29.35
N TYR A 74 0.79 -18.01 29.60
CA TYR A 74 0.42 -16.61 29.72
C TYR A 74 1.15 -15.97 30.90
N LYS A 75 1.73 -14.79 30.68
CA LYS A 75 2.31 -13.95 31.73
C LYS A 75 1.47 -12.67 31.85
N PRO A 76 0.82 -12.42 32.99
CA PRO A 76 0.02 -11.22 33.15
C PRO A 76 0.90 -9.95 33.04
N PRO A 77 0.44 -8.90 32.35
CA PRO A 77 1.18 -7.66 32.23
C PRO A 77 1.13 -6.87 33.56
N GLY A 78 2.26 -6.90 34.27
CA GLY A 78 2.45 -6.29 35.58
C GLY A 78 3.51 -7.08 36.32
N ASN A 79 4.38 -6.41 37.10
CA ASN A 79 5.38 -7.10 37.91
C ASN A 79 4.71 -8.21 38.77
N ASN A 80 5.44 -9.29 39.01
CA ASN A 80 5.06 -10.56 39.66
C ASN A 80 4.38 -10.48 41.05
N THR A 81 3.74 -9.40 41.46
CA THR A 81 3.49 -9.12 42.88
C THR A 81 2.20 -9.65 43.47
N ASP A 82 1.15 -10.05 42.74
CA ASP A 82 -0.03 -10.60 43.42
C ASP A 82 -0.79 -11.65 42.58
N THR A 83 -0.34 -12.90 42.64
CA THR A 83 -1.12 -14.05 42.11
C THR A 83 -2.54 -14.10 42.72
N SER A 84 -2.68 -13.61 43.95
CA SER A 84 -3.95 -13.49 44.67
C SER A 84 -4.86 -12.41 44.09
N SER A 85 -4.34 -11.23 43.74
CA SER A 85 -5.14 -10.15 43.14
C SER A 85 -5.55 -10.49 41.70
N PHE A 86 -4.70 -11.20 40.96
CA PHE A 86 -5.06 -11.72 39.63
C PHE A 86 -6.18 -12.75 39.71
N ARG A 87 -6.13 -13.68 40.68
CA ARG A 87 -7.21 -14.64 40.93
C ARG A 87 -8.51 -13.94 41.32
N GLN A 88 -8.45 -12.97 42.23
CA GLN A 88 -9.60 -12.17 42.62
C GLN A 88 -10.17 -11.37 41.43
N GLY A 89 -9.31 -10.84 40.56
CA GLY A 89 -9.68 -10.13 39.34
C GLY A 89 -10.37 -11.03 38.29
N LEU A 90 -10.04 -12.32 38.27
CA LEU A 90 -10.68 -13.32 37.41
C LEU A 90 -12.02 -13.80 38.00
N VAL A 91 -12.12 -13.94 39.33
CA VAL A 91 -13.39 -14.26 40.02
C VAL A 91 -14.41 -13.12 39.88
N THR A 92 -13.96 -11.88 39.99
CA THR A 92 -14.83 -10.69 39.92
C THR A 92 -15.13 -10.22 38.49
N GLY A 93 -14.50 -10.81 37.48
CA GLY A 93 -14.70 -10.42 36.08
C GLY A 93 -14.16 -9.03 35.74
N SER A 94 -13.06 -8.62 36.37
CA SER A 94 -12.55 -7.25 36.25
C SER A 94 -11.97 -6.96 34.86
N LYS A 95 -12.46 -5.89 34.22
CA LYS A 95 -11.97 -5.38 32.92
C LYS A 95 -10.45 -5.23 32.80
N PRO A 96 -9.72 -4.65 33.78
CA PRO A 96 -8.26 -4.49 33.65
C PRO A 96 -7.50 -5.82 33.62
N VAL A 97 -8.11 -6.93 34.06
CA VAL A 97 -7.50 -8.27 34.01
C VAL A 97 -7.94 -9.02 32.75
N ILE A 98 -9.22 -8.96 32.38
CA ILE A 98 -9.74 -9.73 31.24
C ILE A 98 -9.33 -9.14 29.88
N HIS A 99 -9.31 -7.81 29.72
CA HIS A 99 -8.96 -7.21 28.42
C HIS A 99 -7.55 -7.60 27.96
N PRO A 100 -6.49 -7.57 28.80
CA PRO A 100 -5.18 -8.05 28.39
C PRO A 100 -5.12 -9.55 28.09
N ILE A 101 -5.93 -10.37 28.77
CA ILE A 101 -6.01 -11.82 28.49
C ILE A 101 -6.64 -12.04 27.11
N LEU A 102 -7.79 -11.42 26.83
CA LEU A 102 -8.47 -11.52 25.55
C LEU A 102 -7.57 -11.04 24.40
N TYR A 103 -6.92 -9.89 24.58
CA TYR A 103 -5.98 -9.37 23.58
C TYR A 103 -4.86 -10.37 23.26
N TRP A 104 -4.29 -11.01 24.28
CA TRP A 104 -3.21 -11.99 24.08
C TRP A 104 -3.70 -13.28 23.43
N LEU A 105 -4.86 -13.81 23.86
CA LEU A 105 -5.45 -15.02 23.30
C LEU A 105 -5.83 -14.84 21.84
N LEU A 106 -6.48 -13.73 21.51
CA LEU A 106 -7.00 -13.48 20.17
C LEU A 106 -5.90 -13.16 19.14
N GLN A 107 -4.76 -12.62 19.57
CA GLN A 107 -3.59 -12.43 18.69
C GLN A 107 -2.96 -13.74 18.21
N ARG A 108 -3.06 -14.82 18.99
CA ARG A 108 -2.31 -16.06 18.75
C ARG A 108 -3.19 -17.31 18.76
N THR A 109 -4.44 -17.19 18.35
CA THR A 109 -5.43 -18.29 18.41
C THR A 109 -4.91 -19.59 17.78
N ASN A 110 -4.33 -19.54 16.59
CA ASN A 110 -3.81 -20.73 15.91
C ASN A 110 -2.63 -21.39 16.63
N GLU A 111 -1.70 -20.60 17.16
CA GLU A 111 -0.57 -21.10 17.97
C GLU A 111 -1.06 -21.71 19.28
N LEU A 112 -2.04 -21.06 19.92
CA LEU A 112 -2.61 -21.51 21.19
C LEU A 112 -3.45 -22.78 21.02
N LYS A 113 -4.19 -22.92 19.92
CA LYS A 113 -4.88 -24.17 19.53
C LYS A 113 -3.89 -25.32 19.41
N LYS A 114 -2.79 -25.10 18.68
CA LYS A 114 -1.71 -26.08 18.56
C LYS A 114 -1.06 -26.40 19.92
N ARG A 115 -0.87 -25.39 20.76
CA ARG A 115 -0.30 -25.56 22.11
C ARG A 115 -1.23 -26.35 23.03
N ALA A 116 -2.53 -26.05 23.03
CA ALA A 116 -3.53 -26.79 23.80
C ALA A 116 -3.60 -28.26 23.35
N TYR A 117 -3.59 -28.49 22.03
CA TYR A 117 -3.51 -29.83 21.47
C TYR A 117 -2.25 -30.59 21.94
N LEU A 118 -1.08 -29.96 21.84
CA LEU A 118 0.19 -30.57 22.26
C LEU A 118 0.27 -30.78 23.77
N ALA A 119 -0.28 -29.88 24.58
CA ALA A 119 -0.22 -30.00 26.04
C ALA A 119 -0.92 -31.28 26.53
N ARG A 120 -1.96 -31.75 25.83
CA ARG A 120 -2.61 -33.05 26.11
C ARG A 120 -1.64 -34.24 26.05
N PHE A 121 -0.64 -34.17 25.19
CA PHE A 121 0.28 -35.28 24.92
C PHE A 121 1.68 -35.06 25.49
N LEU A 122 2.08 -33.82 25.73
CA LEU A 122 3.43 -33.46 26.17
C LEU A 122 3.55 -33.18 27.67
N MET A 123 2.44 -32.94 28.37
CA MET A 123 2.47 -32.87 29.84
C MET A 123 2.65 -34.28 30.39
N LYS A 124 3.79 -34.52 31.02
CA LYS A 124 4.08 -35.81 31.67
C LYS A 124 3.13 -35.99 32.84
N LEU A 125 2.68 -37.23 33.03
CA LEU A 125 1.97 -37.62 34.23
C LEU A 125 2.98 -37.61 35.39
N GLU A 126 2.74 -36.82 36.42
CA GLU A 126 3.60 -36.81 37.61
C GLU A 126 3.28 -38.07 38.44
N VAL A 127 4.14 -39.08 38.30
CA VAL A 127 4.08 -40.31 39.13
C VAL A 127 4.90 -40.06 40.40
N PRO A 128 4.30 -40.18 41.60
CA PRO A 128 5.05 -40.05 42.86
C PRO A 128 6.19 -41.06 42.94
N GLY A 129 7.33 -40.64 43.50
CA GLY A 129 8.55 -41.45 43.60
C GLY A 129 8.38 -42.78 44.33
N GLU A 130 7.35 -42.89 45.18
CA GLU A 130 6.99 -44.13 45.90
C GLU A 130 6.53 -45.25 44.96
N PHE A 131 5.81 -44.91 43.88
CA PHE A 131 5.34 -45.89 42.89
C PHE A 131 6.42 -46.23 41.86
N LEU A 132 7.43 -45.37 41.72
CA LEU A 132 8.59 -45.60 40.86
C LEU A 132 9.63 -46.56 41.48
N GLN A 133 9.39 -47.03 42.71
CA GLN A 133 10.20 -48.09 43.34
C GLN A 133 9.86 -49.48 42.80
N ASP A 134 8.69 -49.65 42.20
CA ASP A 134 8.32 -50.88 41.48
C ASP A 134 8.96 -50.85 40.10
N ASP A 135 9.83 -51.83 39.82
CA ASP A 135 10.57 -51.97 38.56
C ASP A 135 9.63 -51.97 37.34
N VAL A 136 8.45 -52.60 37.44
CA VAL A 136 7.48 -52.66 36.32
C VAL A 136 6.91 -51.28 36.00
N VAL A 137 6.64 -50.48 37.04
CA VAL A 137 6.11 -49.12 36.90
C VAL A 137 7.18 -48.18 36.36
N ALA A 138 8.43 -48.34 36.83
CA ALA A 138 9.58 -47.57 36.35
C ALA A 138 9.85 -47.84 34.86
N ASP A 139 9.87 -49.11 34.44
CA ASP A 139 10.07 -49.49 33.04
C ASP A 139 8.96 -48.97 32.14
N THR A 140 7.70 -49.07 32.58
CA THR A 140 6.54 -48.54 31.84
C THR A 140 6.59 -47.03 31.72
N TYR A 141 7.01 -46.32 32.77
CA TYR A 141 7.18 -44.87 32.74
C TYR A 141 8.34 -44.43 31.83
N HIS A 142 9.40 -45.23 31.74
CA HIS A 142 10.49 -45.02 30.79
C HIS A 142 10.03 -45.17 29.34
N GLN A 143 9.33 -46.25 29.00
CA GLN A 143 8.74 -46.48 27.68
C GLN A 143 7.76 -45.37 27.28
N TYR A 144 6.93 -44.90 28.22
CA TYR A 144 6.07 -43.74 28.02
C TYR A 144 6.88 -42.49 27.66
N GLY A 145 7.99 -42.23 28.37
CA GLY A 145 8.91 -41.14 28.08
C GLY A 145 9.49 -41.19 26.66
N GLU A 146 9.94 -42.36 26.22
CA GLU A 146 10.44 -42.57 24.86
C GLU A 146 9.37 -42.32 23.79
N LEU A 147 8.16 -42.82 24.00
CA LEU A 147 7.02 -42.58 23.09
C LEU A 147 6.67 -41.09 23.00
N VAL A 148 6.74 -40.35 24.11
CA VAL A 148 6.51 -38.89 24.12
C VAL A 148 7.59 -38.16 23.32
N GLU A 149 8.86 -38.57 23.42
CA GLU A 149 9.93 -38.00 22.59
C GLU A 149 9.77 -38.36 21.10
N GLY A 150 9.41 -39.61 20.78
CA GLY A 150 9.09 -40.03 19.42
C GLY A 150 7.90 -39.27 18.81
N PHE A 151 6.87 -38.96 19.61
CA PHE A 151 5.78 -38.10 19.18
C PHE A 151 6.26 -36.68 18.86
N LYS A 152 7.17 -36.10 19.66
CA LYS A 152 7.72 -34.76 19.39
C LYS A 152 8.48 -34.68 18.07
N THR A 153 9.28 -35.70 17.75
CA THR A 153 10.06 -35.72 16.50
C THR A 153 9.14 -35.83 15.29
N LEU A 154 8.24 -36.83 15.28
CA LEU A 154 7.27 -37.04 14.20
C LEU A 154 6.37 -35.83 13.99
N HIS A 155 5.88 -35.23 15.08
CA HIS A 155 5.05 -34.02 14.99
C HIS A 155 5.83 -32.84 14.39
N LYS A 156 7.12 -32.66 14.74
CA LYS A 156 7.95 -31.60 14.15
C LYS A 156 8.16 -31.81 12.65
N GLU A 157 8.41 -33.04 12.22
CA GLU A 157 8.56 -33.38 10.80
C GLU A 157 7.26 -33.15 10.02
N CYS A 158 6.11 -33.57 10.56
CA CYS A 158 4.81 -33.33 9.93
C CYS A 158 4.49 -31.84 9.80
N GLU A 159 4.80 -31.02 10.82
CA GLU A 159 4.65 -29.57 10.74
C GLU A 159 5.57 -28.96 9.69
N HIS A 160 6.82 -29.41 9.62
CA HIS A 160 7.77 -28.94 8.64
C HIS A 160 7.27 -29.22 7.22
N LEU A 161 6.85 -30.46 6.95
CA LEU A 161 6.27 -30.86 5.66
C LEU A 161 5.02 -30.04 5.32
N ARG A 162 4.13 -29.81 6.29
CA ARG A 162 2.92 -28.99 6.05
C ARG A 162 3.25 -27.51 5.79
N SER A 163 4.32 -26.99 6.39
CA SER A 163 4.81 -25.62 6.16
C SER A 163 5.64 -25.48 4.86
N SER A 164 6.10 -26.58 4.26
CA SER A 164 6.99 -26.59 3.09
C SER A 164 6.36 -26.10 1.77
N GLY A 165 5.13 -25.57 1.84
CA GLY A 165 4.74 -24.43 0.99
C GLY A 165 4.27 -24.75 -0.43
N PHE A 166 4.35 -25.98 -0.91
CA PHE A 166 3.68 -26.32 -2.16
C PHE A 166 2.20 -26.58 -1.90
N SER A 167 1.39 -25.54 -2.05
CA SER A 167 -0.05 -25.69 -2.13
C SER A 167 -0.36 -26.55 -3.35
N THR A 168 -0.61 -27.84 -3.11
CA THR A 168 -1.00 -28.78 -4.17
C THR A 168 -2.25 -28.31 -4.92
N ALA A 169 -3.02 -27.37 -4.35
CA ALA A 169 -4.16 -26.73 -4.99
C ALA A 169 -3.76 -25.77 -6.12
N GLU A 170 -2.63 -25.06 -6.01
CA GLU A 170 -2.14 -24.17 -7.07
C GLU A 170 -1.62 -24.98 -8.24
N ILE A 171 -0.79 -26.00 -7.95
CA ILE A 171 -0.30 -26.93 -8.98
C ILE A 171 -1.48 -27.61 -9.70
N ARG A 172 -2.53 -28.03 -8.96
CA ARG A 172 -3.75 -28.58 -9.58
C ARG A 172 -4.47 -27.57 -10.47
N ARG A 173 -4.58 -26.30 -10.03
CA ARG A 173 -5.20 -25.23 -10.82
C ARG A 173 -4.43 -24.97 -12.11
N ASP A 174 -3.09 -24.91 -12.03
CA ASP A 174 -2.24 -24.69 -13.19
C ASP A 174 -2.31 -25.85 -14.19
N ILE A 175 -2.34 -27.10 -13.70
CA ILE A 175 -2.55 -28.27 -14.56
C ILE A 175 -3.88 -28.18 -15.29
N SER A 176 -4.97 -27.89 -14.58
CA SER A 176 -6.30 -27.74 -15.19
C SER A 176 -6.34 -26.61 -16.22
N ALA A 177 -5.71 -25.46 -15.93
CA ALA A 177 -5.62 -24.36 -16.89
C ALA A 177 -4.83 -24.77 -18.15
N MET A 178 -3.68 -25.45 -18.00
CA MET A 178 -2.91 -25.96 -19.14
C MET A 178 -3.67 -27.01 -19.95
N GLU A 179 -4.45 -27.87 -19.30
CA GLU A 179 -5.30 -28.86 -19.97
C GLU A 179 -6.41 -28.18 -20.80
N GLU A 180 -7.06 -27.15 -20.24
CA GLU A 180 -8.05 -26.35 -20.95
C GLU A 180 -7.44 -25.62 -22.16
N GLU A 181 -6.27 -25.00 -22.00
CA GLU A 181 -5.55 -24.34 -23.09
C GLU A 181 -5.18 -25.34 -24.19
N LYS A 182 -4.70 -26.53 -23.82
CA LYS A 182 -4.41 -27.61 -24.76
C LYS A 182 -5.65 -27.98 -25.58
N ASP A 183 -6.79 -28.16 -24.92
CA ASP A 183 -8.03 -28.53 -25.59
C ASP A 183 -8.56 -27.41 -26.51
N GLN A 184 -8.41 -26.15 -26.10
CA GLN A 184 -8.73 -24.99 -26.96
C GLN A 184 -7.81 -24.94 -28.20
N LEU A 185 -6.50 -25.16 -28.02
CA LEU A 185 -5.52 -25.23 -29.09
C LEU A 185 -5.83 -26.36 -30.07
N VAL A 186 -6.13 -27.56 -29.56
CA VAL A 186 -6.50 -28.72 -30.40
C VAL A 186 -7.76 -28.40 -31.21
N LYS A 187 -8.83 -27.89 -30.60
CA LYS A 187 -10.05 -27.49 -31.31
C LYS A 187 -9.78 -26.43 -32.38
N ARG A 188 -8.90 -25.46 -32.10
CA ARG A 188 -8.52 -24.42 -33.06
C ARG A 188 -7.71 -25.00 -34.22
N VAL A 189 -6.76 -25.89 -33.95
CA VAL A 189 -5.97 -26.60 -34.96
C VAL A 189 -6.87 -27.47 -35.83
N GLU A 190 -7.82 -28.20 -35.27
CA GLU A 190 -8.78 -29.00 -36.05
C GLU A 190 -9.64 -28.14 -36.99
N ARG A 191 -10.15 -26.99 -36.50
CA ARG A 191 -10.89 -26.04 -37.34
C ARG A 191 -10.04 -25.51 -38.49
N LEU A 192 -8.77 -25.16 -38.22
CA LEU A 192 -7.82 -24.72 -39.24
C LEU A 192 -7.50 -25.84 -40.24
N LYS A 193 -7.28 -27.07 -39.76
CA LYS A 193 -6.99 -28.23 -40.60
C LYS A 193 -8.13 -28.50 -41.58
N LYS A 194 -9.38 -28.48 -41.13
CA LYS A 194 -10.57 -28.62 -42.02
C LYS A 194 -10.61 -27.55 -43.12
N ARG A 195 -10.20 -26.31 -42.81
CA ARG A 195 -10.14 -25.22 -43.81
C ARG A 195 -8.97 -25.36 -44.78
N VAL A 196 -7.88 -25.99 -44.36
CA VAL A 196 -6.69 -26.21 -45.21
C VAL A 196 -6.87 -27.46 -46.08
N GLU A 197 -7.64 -28.44 -45.62
CA GLU A 197 -7.97 -29.65 -46.38
C GLU A 197 -8.65 -29.35 -47.72
N THR A 198 -9.40 -28.25 -47.82
CA THR A 198 -10.06 -27.82 -49.06
C THR A 198 -9.10 -27.25 -50.12
N VAL A 199 -7.83 -27.01 -49.77
CA VAL A 199 -6.82 -26.46 -50.69
C VAL A 199 -6.10 -27.60 -51.42
N SER A 200 -5.95 -27.49 -52.73
CA SER A 200 -5.20 -28.45 -53.55
C SER A 200 -3.72 -28.50 -53.13
N ASN A 201 -3.10 -29.70 -53.10
CA ASN A 201 -1.71 -29.90 -52.66
C ASN A 201 -1.42 -29.38 -51.24
N ASN A 202 -2.43 -29.41 -50.36
CA ASN A 202 -2.36 -28.95 -48.96
C ASN A 202 -1.15 -29.48 -48.17
N GLN A 203 -0.84 -30.77 -48.25
CA GLN A 203 0.26 -31.39 -47.51
C GLN A 203 1.61 -30.77 -47.90
N ARG A 204 1.90 -30.70 -49.21
CA ARG A 204 3.15 -30.11 -49.71
C ARG A 204 3.26 -28.63 -49.38
N MET A 205 2.15 -27.88 -49.42
CA MET A 205 2.13 -26.47 -49.02
C MET A 205 2.38 -26.29 -47.52
N LEU A 206 1.81 -27.15 -46.67
CA LEU A 206 2.05 -27.11 -45.22
C LEU A 206 3.50 -27.43 -44.86
N ASP A 207 4.12 -28.37 -45.56
CA ASP A 207 5.53 -28.70 -45.37
C ASP A 207 6.45 -27.53 -45.75
N LEU A 208 6.18 -26.89 -46.89
CA LEU A 208 6.89 -25.67 -47.31
C LEU A 208 6.67 -24.51 -46.33
N ALA A 209 5.44 -24.32 -45.84
CA ALA A 209 5.14 -23.30 -44.84
C ALA A 209 5.84 -23.57 -43.50
N ARG A 210 5.95 -24.84 -43.09
CA ARG A 210 6.71 -25.24 -41.89
C ARG A 210 8.19 -24.92 -42.06
N GLN A 211 8.79 -25.25 -43.22
CA GLN A 211 10.18 -24.91 -43.52
C GLN A 211 10.41 -23.40 -43.49
N LEU A 212 9.52 -22.63 -44.14
CA LEU A 212 9.59 -21.16 -44.12
C LEU A 212 9.48 -20.60 -42.70
N ARG A 213 8.61 -21.16 -41.85
CA ARG A 213 8.48 -20.74 -40.44
C ARG A 213 9.78 -20.96 -39.67
N VAL A 214 10.38 -22.14 -39.80
CA VAL A 214 11.64 -22.47 -39.13
C VAL A 214 12.77 -21.56 -39.60
N GLU A 215 12.88 -21.30 -40.90
CA GLU A 215 13.90 -20.39 -41.42
C GLU A 215 13.67 -18.94 -40.95
N LYS A 216 12.41 -18.49 -40.82
CA LYS A 216 12.08 -17.17 -40.26
C LYS A 216 12.41 -17.05 -38.78
N GLU A 217 12.12 -18.07 -37.98
CA GLU A 217 12.50 -18.14 -36.56
C GLU A 217 14.04 -18.11 -36.41
N ARG A 218 14.75 -18.84 -37.28
CA ARG A 218 16.22 -18.83 -37.33
C ARG A 218 16.78 -17.47 -37.73
N GLU A 219 16.19 -16.82 -38.74
CA GLU A 219 16.55 -15.46 -39.17
C GLU A 219 16.41 -14.47 -38.01
N LEU A 220 15.31 -14.52 -37.27
CA LEU A 220 15.05 -13.68 -36.10
C LEU A 220 16.06 -13.93 -34.97
N SER A 221 16.33 -15.20 -34.64
CA SER A 221 17.32 -15.57 -33.62
C SER A 221 18.72 -15.08 -33.99
N LEU A 222 19.14 -15.25 -35.24
CA LEU A 222 20.42 -14.75 -35.74
C LEU A 222 20.49 -13.22 -35.74
N ALA A 223 19.39 -12.54 -36.05
CA ALA A 223 19.33 -11.08 -36.00
C ALA A 223 19.48 -10.56 -34.56
N GLN A 224 18.82 -11.20 -33.58
CA GLN A 224 18.98 -10.88 -32.16
C GLN A 224 20.42 -11.12 -31.70
N GLN A 225 20.99 -12.29 -32.02
CA GLN A 225 22.37 -12.63 -31.67
C GLN A 225 23.37 -11.65 -32.29
N LYS A 226 23.17 -11.25 -33.55
CA LYS A 226 24.01 -10.25 -34.23
C LYS A 226 23.94 -8.89 -33.53
N GLN A 227 22.75 -8.47 -33.09
CA GLN A 227 22.59 -7.21 -32.36
C GLN A 227 23.29 -7.28 -31.01
N GLU A 228 23.15 -8.39 -30.30
CA GLU A 228 23.81 -8.60 -29.01
C GLU A 228 25.33 -8.62 -29.15
N GLN A 229 25.87 -9.33 -30.14
CA GLN A 229 27.30 -9.34 -30.45
C GLN A 229 27.83 -7.97 -30.84
N LYS A 230 27.07 -7.17 -31.61
CA LYS A 230 27.44 -5.78 -31.91
C LYS A 230 27.52 -4.93 -30.65
N ASN A 231 26.57 -5.09 -29.73
CA ASN A 231 26.58 -4.37 -28.46
C ASN A 231 27.78 -4.78 -27.60
N GLN A 232 28.07 -6.09 -27.53
CA GLN A 232 29.23 -6.62 -26.81
C GLN A 232 30.56 -6.12 -27.41
N LEU A 233 30.67 -6.12 -28.74
CA LEU A 233 31.83 -5.60 -29.47
C LEU A 233 32.03 -4.11 -29.17
N PHE A 234 30.99 -3.30 -29.27
CA PHE A 234 31.05 -1.88 -28.96
C PHE A 234 31.53 -1.61 -27.53
N LEU A 235 31.02 -2.37 -26.55
CA LEU A 235 31.47 -2.26 -25.16
C LEU A 235 32.94 -2.68 -25.00
N ALA A 236 33.37 -3.74 -25.68
CA ALA A 236 34.75 -4.20 -25.66
C ALA A 236 35.70 -3.18 -26.31
N GLU A 237 35.33 -2.60 -27.43
CA GLU A 237 36.07 -1.52 -28.11
C GLU A 237 36.19 -0.28 -27.21
N GLN A 238 35.10 0.11 -26.54
CA GLN A 238 35.14 1.23 -25.60
C GLN A 238 36.08 0.94 -24.42
N ARG A 239 36.09 -0.28 -23.88
CA ARG A 239 37.02 -0.68 -22.83
C ARG A 239 38.47 -0.64 -23.33
N LEU A 240 38.72 -1.18 -24.52
CA LEU A 240 40.04 -1.16 -25.14
C LEU A 240 40.56 0.27 -25.31
N GLN A 241 39.72 1.19 -25.82
CA GLN A 241 40.08 2.61 -25.96
C GLN A 241 40.45 3.23 -24.62
N ARG A 242 39.67 2.97 -23.56
CA ARG A 242 39.99 3.46 -22.20
C ARG A 242 41.33 2.91 -21.72
N SER A 243 41.58 1.62 -21.86
CA SER A 243 42.85 1.01 -21.47
C SER A 243 44.04 1.52 -22.28
N GLN A 244 43.86 1.79 -23.58
CA GLN A 244 44.89 2.39 -24.43
C GLN A 244 45.23 3.82 -23.99
N LEU A 245 44.21 4.62 -23.64
CA LEU A 245 44.41 5.97 -23.08
C LEU A 245 45.17 5.89 -21.76
N GLN A 246 44.73 5.05 -20.83
CA GLN A 246 45.42 4.83 -19.55
C GLN A 246 46.89 4.41 -19.75
N LEU A 247 47.17 3.54 -20.71
CA LEU A 247 48.53 3.10 -21.00
C LEU A 247 49.38 4.22 -21.60
N LYS A 248 48.80 5.05 -22.49
CA LYS A 248 49.48 6.25 -23.02
C LYS A 248 49.78 7.23 -21.91
N ASP A 249 48.83 7.46 -21.02
CA ASP A 249 48.95 8.33 -19.85
C ASP A 249 50.05 7.87 -18.90
N LEU A 250 50.12 6.57 -18.61
CA LEU A 250 51.17 5.96 -17.79
C LEU A 250 52.55 6.06 -18.46
N ARG A 251 52.64 5.84 -19.77
CA ARG A 251 53.91 6.01 -20.52
C ARG A 251 54.38 7.46 -20.51
N GLN A 252 53.47 8.42 -20.66
CA GLN A 252 53.78 9.84 -20.55
C GLN A 252 54.18 10.21 -19.10
N ALA A 253 53.47 9.71 -18.09
CA ALA A 253 53.82 9.92 -16.69
C ALA A 253 55.21 9.36 -16.33
N ALA A 254 55.58 8.20 -16.89
CA ALA A 254 56.90 7.61 -16.71
C ALA A 254 58.02 8.41 -17.42
N ALA A 255 57.73 9.05 -18.55
CA ALA A 255 58.68 9.88 -19.28
C ALA A 255 58.85 11.29 -18.67
N ASP A 256 57.78 11.87 -18.13
CA ASP A 256 57.73 13.20 -17.49
C ASP A 256 57.90 13.13 -15.96
N ALA A 257 58.80 12.27 -15.48
CA ALA A 257 59.09 12.06 -14.05
C ALA A 257 59.84 13.23 -13.37
N LYS A 258 59.42 14.48 -13.61
CA LYS A 258 59.83 15.64 -12.82
C LYS A 258 58.79 15.88 -11.72
N PRO A 259 59.19 16.18 -10.47
CA PRO A 259 58.26 16.35 -9.35
C PRO A 259 57.19 17.43 -9.59
N GLU A 260 57.55 18.51 -10.30
CA GLU A 260 56.65 19.63 -10.60
C GLU A 260 55.58 19.30 -11.65
N SER A 261 55.90 18.49 -12.66
CA SER A 261 54.92 18.03 -13.66
C SER A 261 53.94 17.02 -13.06
N LEU A 262 54.42 16.15 -12.17
CA LEU A 262 53.57 15.23 -11.40
C LEU A 262 52.59 15.99 -10.49
N MET A 263 53.03 17.03 -9.79
CA MET A 263 52.15 17.84 -8.95
C MET A 263 51.06 18.56 -9.77
N LYS A 264 51.41 19.19 -10.91
CA LYS A 264 50.40 19.83 -11.77
C LYS A 264 49.37 18.84 -12.31
N ARG A 265 49.81 17.64 -12.72
CA ARG A 265 48.90 16.60 -13.20
C ARG A 265 47.96 16.09 -12.10
N LEU A 266 48.48 15.88 -10.90
CA LEU A 266 47.66 15.53 -9.73
C LEU A 266 46.67 16.64 -9.39
N GLU A 267 47.05 17.92 -9.47
CA GLU A 267 46.12 19.03 -9.29
C GLU A 267 45.02 19.06 -10.35
N GLU A 268 45.34 18.77 -11.62
CA GLU A 268 44.36 18.67 -12.71
C GLU A 268 43.45 17.44 -12.55
N GLU A 269 43.98 16.28 -12.17
CA GLU A 269 43.20 15.09 -11.86
C GLU A 269 42.31 15.31 -10.63
N ILE A 270 42.79 16.00 -9.60
CA ILE A 270 41.97 16.39 -8.44
C ILE A 270 40.86 17.34 -8.88
N LYS A 271 41.15 18.36 -9.69
CA LYS A 271 40.12 19.28 -10.21
C LYS A 271 39.09 18.55 -11.06
N PHE A 272 39.52 17.65 -11.93
CA PHE A 272 38.63 16.85 -12.78
C PHE A 272 37.80 15.86 -11.96
N ASN A 273 38.41 15.12 -11.05
CA ASN A 273 37.71 14.19 -10.16
C ASN A 273 36.75 14.92 -9.22
N THR A 274 37.12 16.12 -8.75
CA THR A 274 36.24 16.99 -7.99
C THR A 274 35.03 17.36 -8.85
N TYR A 275 35.22 17.87 -10.07
CA TYR A 275 34.11 18.21 -10.98
C TYR A 275 33.21 17.00 -11.30
N MET A 276 33.81 15.84 -11.59
CA MET A 276 33.07 14.61 -11.86
C MET A 276 32.26 14.16 -10.63
N GLY A 277 32.86 14.23 -9.44
CA GLY A 277 32.24 13.79 -8.19
C GLY A 277 31.22 14.78 -7.61
N THR A 278 31.40 16.09 -7.80
CA THR A 278 30.52 17.11 -7.20
C THR A 278 29.41 17.57 -8.14
N ASP A 279 29.61 17.54 -9.45
CA ASP A 279 28.65 18.10 -10.40
C ASP A 279 28.10 17.03 -11.36
N LYS A 280 28.96 16.37 -12.13
CA LYS A 280 28.50 15.54 -13.25
C LYS A 280 27.85 14.22 -12.83
N LEU A 281 28.52 13.42 -12.00
CA LEU A 281 28.00 12.13 -11.55
C LEU A 281 26.75 12.28 -10.67
N PRO A 282 26.67 13.24 -9.73
CA PRO A 282 25.44 13.46 -8.96
C PRO A 282 24.24 13.82 -9.84
N LYS A 283 24.41 14.70 -10.84
CA LYS A 283 23.34 15.05 -11.79
C LYS A 283 22.90 13.87 -12.64
N GLU A 284 23.84 13.06 -13.14
CA GLU A 284 23.51 11.85 -13.89
C GLU A 284 22.82 10.80 -13.00
N LEU A 285 23.26 10.65 -11.75
CA LEU A 285 22.65 9.76 -10.78
C LEU A 285 21.22 10.20 -10.44
N GLU A 286 21.01 11.49 -10.18
CA GLU A 286 19.68 12.06 -9.92
C GLU A 286 18.74 11.86 -11.11
N SER A 287 19.22 12.13 -12.33
CA SER A 287 18.46 11.86 -13.57
C SER A 287 18.05 10.39 -13.70
N LYS A 288 18.98 9.46 -13.44
CA LYS A 288 18.70 8.01 -13.46
C LYS A 288 17.77 7.57 -12.33
N THR A 289 17.92 8.15 -11.15
CA THR A 289 17.07 7.87 -9.99
C THR A 289 15.64 8.35 -10.26
N ASN A 290 15.48 9.54 -10.83
CA ASN A 290 14.19 10.07 -11.26
C ASN A 290 13.56 9.17 -12.34
N ALA A 291 14.32 8.77 -13.36
CA ALA A 291 13.83 7.84 -14.38
C ALA A 291 13.37 6.49 -13.79
N MET A 292 14.12 5.94 -12.83
CA MET A 292 13.75 4.71 -12.13
C MET A 292 12.48 4.89 -11.29
N GLN A 293 12.34 6.01 -10.58
CA GLN A 293 11.12 6.33 -9.83
C GLN A 293 9.91 6.47 -10.75
N TYR A 294 10.05 7.09 -11.92
CA TYR A 294 8.98 7.15 -12.92
C TYR A 294 8.58 5.76 -13.41
N LEU A 295 9.55 4.92 -13.78
CA LEU A 295 9.28 3.54 -14.20
C LEU A 295 8.63 2.72 -13.08
N GLN A 296 9.06 2.91 -11.83
CA GLN A 296 8.46 2.25 -10.68
C GLN A 296 7.01 2.69 -10.47
N LYS A 297 6.70 3.99 -10.62
CA LYS A 297 5.32 4.48 -10.60
C LYS A 297 4.48 3.85 -11.71
N VAL A 298 5.00 3.79 -12.93
CA VAL A 298 4.32 3.15 -14.08
C VAL A 298 4.04 1.67 -13.83
N VAL A 299 4.97 0.95 -13.16
CA VAL A 299 4.77 -0.47 -12.79
C VAL A 299 3.78 -0.63 -11.63
N MET A 300 3.69 0.35 -10.72
CA MET A 300 2.74 0.35 -9.60
C MET A 300 1.33 0.79 -10.02
N GLU A 301 1.21 1.50 -11.14
CA GLU A 301 -0.08 1.82 -11.74
C GLU A 301 -0.72 0.55 -12.32
N PRO A 302 -2.03 0.33 -12.09
CA PRO A 302 -2.76 -0.76 -12.74
C PRO A 302 -2.66 -0.59 -14.26
N ALA A 303 -2.58 -1.69 -15.03
CA ALA A 303 -2.52 -1.63 -16.48
C ALA A 303 -3.70 -0.83 -17.06
N MET A 304 -3.46 0.44 -17.40
CA MET A 304 -4.44 1.31 -18.05
C MET A 304 -4.82 0.73 -19.42
N GLY A 305 -6.09 0.73 -19.74
CA GLY A 305 -6.57 0.27 -21.04
C GLY A 305 -6.11 1.20 -22.17
N HIS A 306 -5.95 0.69 -23.39
CA HIS A 306 -5.57 1.51 -24.56
C HIS A 306 -6.47 2.74 -24.80
N ALA A 307 -7.73 2.69 -24.35
CA ALA A 307 -8.64 3.83 -24.43
C ALA A 307 -8.26 4.99 -23.48
N GLU A 308 -7.82 4.67 -22.25
CA GLU A 308 -7.42 5.67 -21.26
C GLU A 308 -6.08 6.32 -21.63
N LEU A 309 -5.17 5.54 -22.24
CA LEU A 309 -3.93 6.05 -22.81
C LEU A 309 -4.18 7.02 -23.97
N GLY A 310 -5.15 6.72 -24.85
CA GLY A 310 -5.55 7.63 -25.93
C GLY A 310 -6.10 8.96 -25.41
N GLU A 311 -6.93 8.94 -24.37
CA GLU A 311 -7.42 10.18 -23.75
C GLU A 311 -6.31 11.01 -23.10
N LEU A 312 -5.29 10.37 -22.54
CA LEU A 312 -4.12 11.04 -21.97
C LEU A 312 -3.22 11.62 -23.07
N GLU A 313 -3.03 10.92 -24.18
CA GLU A 313 -2.31 11.42 -25.37
C GLU A 313 -3.02 12.64 -25.97
N ASP A 314 -4.34 12.62 -26.07
CA ASP A 314 -5.13 13.78 -26.54
C ASP A 314 -5.00 14.97 -25.58
N LYS A 315 -5.03 14.74 -24.27
CA LYS A 315 -4.81 15.79 -23.26
C LYS A 315 -3.39 16.35 -23.32
N LEU A 316 -2.38 15.51 -23.54
CA LEU A 316 -0.99 15.91 -23.73
C LEU A 316 -0.84 16.77 -25.00
N PHE A 317 -1.40 16.32 -26.12
CA PHE A 317 -1.36 17.07 -27.38
C PHE A 317 -2.02 18.45 -27.25
N LEU A 318 -3.17 18.53 -26.57
CA LEU A 318 -3.84 19.81 -26.29
C LEU A 318 -3.01 20.70 -25.37
N ALA A 319 -2.34 20.13 -24.37
CA ALA A 319 -1.47 20.88 -23.46
C ALA A 319 -0.20 21.40 -24.15
N GLU A 320 0.43 20.58 -25.01
CA GLU A 320 1.57 20.98 -25.83
C GLU A 320 1.20 22.09 -26.80
N GLN A 321 0.04 22.01 -27.46
CA GLN A 321 -0.46 23.06 -28.34
C GLN A 321 -0.70 24.38 -27.58
N ARG A 322 -1.22 24.31 -26.34
CA ARG A 322 -1.39 25.49 -25.47
C ARG A 322 -0.04 26.09 -25.07
N LEU A 323 0.94 25.25 -24.72
CA LEU A 323 2.28 25.70 -24.36
C LEU A 323 2.97 26.39 -25.54
N GLN A 324 2.86 25.81 -26.74
CA GLN A 324 3.44 26.37 -27.96
C GLN A 324 2.79 27.71 -28.33
N ARG A 325 1.46 27.83 -28.18
CA ARG A 325 0.76 29.11 -28.35
C ARG A 325 1.21 30.16 -27.34
N SER A 326 1.36 29.78 -26.07
CA SER A 326 1.86 30.69 -25.02
C SER A 326 3.29 31.15 -25.29
N GLN A 327 4.17 30.26 -25.77
CA GLN A 327 5.54 30.61 -26.15
C GLN A 327 5.59 31.54 -27.37
N LEU A 328 4.72 31.35 -28.37
CA LEU A 328 4.57 32.26 -29.50
C LEU A 328 4.08 33.64 -29.03
N GLN A 329 3.06 33.69 -28.18
CA GLN A 329 2.59 34.95 -27.59
C GLN A 329 3.68 35.67 -26.80
N LEU A 330 4.49 34.96 -26.02
CA LEU A 330 5.64 35.55 -25.31
C LEU A 330 6.71 36.09 -26.26
N LYS A 331 6.91 35.44 -27.41
CA LYS A 331 7.86 35.88 -28.44
C LYS A 331 7.35 37.10 -29.20
N ASP A 332 6.06 37.13 -29.54
CA ASP A 332 5.38 38.25 -30.18
C ASP A 332 5.34 39.48 -29.26
N LEU A 333 5.08 39.29 -27.96
CA LEU A 333 5.15 40.35 -26.95
C LEU A 333 6.57 40.90 -26.79
N ARG A 334 7.60 40.04 -26.87
CA ARG A 334 9.01 40.47 -26.86
C ARG A 334 9.40 41.25 -28.11
N GLN A 335 8.91 40.85 -29.29
CA GLN A 335 9.17 41.58 -30.54
C GLN A 335 8.39 42.90 -30.61
N ALA A 336 7.12 42.93 -30.20
CA ALA A 336 6.34 44.15 -30.12
C ALA A 336 6.91 45.17 -29.11
N ALA A 337 7.55 44.70 -28.04
CA ALA A 337 8.30 45.55 -27.10
C ALA A 337 9.61 46.09 -27.69
N ALA A 338 10.21 45.38 -28.65
CA ALA A 338 11.45 45.82 -29.32
C ALA A 338 11.20 46.81 -30.47
N ASP A 339 10.03 46.76 -31.12
CA ASP A 339 9.69 47.59 -32.29
C ASP A 339 8.97 48.93 -31.95
N ALA A 340 8.64 49.17 -30.68
CA ALA A 340 7.95 50.40 -30.26
C ALA A 340 8.94 51.58 -30.06
N LYS A 341 8.90 52.57 -30.97
CA LYS A 341 9.67 53.82 -30.83
C LYS A 341 9.29 54.59 -29.54
N PRO A 342 10.24 55.24 -28.85
CA PRO A 342 10.07 55.83 -27.51
C PRO A 342 8.94 56.88 -27.39
N GLU A 343 8.59 57.59 -28.47
CA GLU A 343 7.45 58.54 -28.46
C GLU A 343 6.07 57.85 -28.32
N SER A 344 5.93 56.63 -28.85
CA SER A 344 4.67 55.87 -28.75
C SER A 344 4.43 55.30 -27.35
N LEU A 345 5.53 54.98 -26.63
CA LEU A 345 5.49 54.54 -25.25
C LEU A 345 5.14 55.69 -24.31
N MET A 346 5.66 56.90 -24.53
CA MET A 346 5.29 58.07 -23.73
C MET A 346 3.83 58.47 -23.90
N LYS A 347 3.29 58.45 -25.12
CA LYS A 347 1.85 58.70 -25.35
C LYS A 347 0.94 57.68 -24.66
N ARG A 348 1.30 56.39 -24.69
CA ARG A 348 0.54 55.34 -23.98
C ARG A 348 0.61 55.49 -22.46
N LEU A 349 1.79 55.84 -21.92
CA LEU A 349 1.96 56.13 -20.50
C LEU A 349 1.14 57.37 -20.07
N GLU A 350 1.10 58.42 -20.89
CA GLU A 350 0.26 59.59 -20.62
C GLU A 350 -1.24 59.26 -20.66
N GLU A 351 -1.69 58.41 -21.59
CA GLU A 351 -3.08 57.95 -21.67
C GLU A 351 -3.45 57.04 -20.47
N GLU A 352 -2.57 56.12 -20.07
CA GLU A 352 -2.77 55.29 -18.88
C GLU A 352 -2.78 56.10 -17.58
N ILE A 353 -1.88 57.08 -17.45
CA ILE A 353 -1.85 57.97 -16.27
C ILE A 353 -3.14 58.79 -16.23
N LYS A 354 -3.60 59.33 -17.37
CA LYS A 354 -4.89 60.06 -17.42
C LYS A 354 -6.06 59.16 -17.08
N PHE A 355 -6.09 57.92 -17.58
CA PHE A 355 -7.15 56.96 -17.29
C PHE A 355 -7.16 56.53 -15.82
N ASN A 356 -6.00 56.22 -15.25
CA ASN A 356 -5.87 55.85 -13.83
C ASN A 356 -6.19 57.02 -12.91
N THR A 357 -5.82 58.24 -13.30
CA THR A 357 -6.22 59.45 -12.56
C THR A 357 -7.73 59.60 -12.59
N TYR A 358 -8.39 59.49 -13.75
CA TYR A 358 -9.85 59.55 -13.85
C TYR A 358 -10.56 58.46 -13.05
N MET A 359 -10.08 57.22 -13.12
CA MET A 359 -10.64 56.10 -12.36
C MET A 359 -10.53 56.34 -10.85
N GLY A 360 -9.37 56.80 -10.38
CA GLY A 360 -9.09 57.02 -8.96
C GLY A 360 -9.75 58.26 -8.37
N THR A 361 -9.77 59.40 -9.09
CA THR A 361 -10.26 60.67 -8.54
C THR A 361 -11.74 60.90 -8.75
N ASP A 362 -12.34 60.32 -9.81
CA ASP A 362 -13.67 60.73 -10.24
C ASP A 362 -14.68 59.56 -10.24
N LYS A 363 -14.27 58.37 -10.70
CA LYS A 363 -15.19 57.22 -10.83
C LYS A 363 -15.34 56.42 -9.52
N LEU A 364 -14.22 55.99 -8.93
CA LEU A 364 -14.22 55.21 -7.68
C LEU A 364 -14.90 55.95 -6.51
N PRO A 365 -14.66 57.26 -6.27
CA PRO A 365 -15.31 57.98 -5.19
C PRO A 365 -16.82 58.12 -5.36
N LYS A 366 -17.30 58.36 -6.60
CA LYS A 366 -18.75 58.43 -6.90
C LYS A 366 -19.44 57.09 -6.69
N GLU A 367 -18.80 55.99 -7.12
CA GLU A 367 -19.33 54.65 -6.87
C GLU A 367 -19.36 54.33 -5.36
N LEU A 368 -18.31 54.70 -4.62
CA LEU A 368 -18.24 54.51 -3.18
C LEU A 368 -19.32 55.32 -2.45
N GLU A 369 -19.53 56.58 -2.82
CA GLU A 369 -20.56 57.44 -2.23
C GLU A 369 -21.96 56.88 -2.53
N SER A 370 -22.22 56.41 -3.75
CA SER A 370 -23.49 55.76 -4.10
C SER A 370 -23.74 54.50 -3.25
N LYS A 371 -22.71 53.68 -3.03
CA LYS A 371 -22.78 52.45 -2.22
C LYS A 371 -22.97 52.79 -0.74
N THR A 372 -22.33 53.86 -0.26
CA THR A 372 -22.47 54.32 1.13
C THR A 372 -23.88 54.85 1.38
N ASN A 373 -24.46 55.57 0.42
CA ASN A 373 -25.85 56.04 0.51
C ASN A 373 -26.86 54.89 0.44
N ALA A 374 -26.63 53.89 -0.43
CA ALA A 374 -27.45 52.68 -0.47
C ALA A 374 -27.37 51.89 0.86
N MET A 375 -26.18 51.80 1.46
CA MET A 375 -25.99 51.15 2.76
C MET A 375 -26.72 51.91 3.87
N LYS A 376 -26.65 53.25 3.91
CA LYS A 376 -27.42 54.07 4.87
C LYS A 376 -28.93 53.89 4.70
N TYR A 377 -29.43 53.78 3.46
CA TYR A 377 -30.84 53.50 3.20
C TYR A 377 -31.25 52.13 3.73
N LEU A 378 -30.49 51.07 3.41
CA LEU A 378 -30.75 49.72 3.92
C LEU A 378 -30.67 49.66 5.45
N GLN A 379 -29.72 50.37 6.06
CA GLN A 379 -29.59 50.42 7.51
C GLN A 379 -30.78 51.15 8.17
N LYS A 380 -31.35 52.16 7.51
CA LYS A 380 -32.59 52.81 7.95
C LYS A 380 -33.80 51.86 7.84
N VAL A 381 -33.92 51.11 6.75
CA VAL A 381 -35.00 50.11 6.55
C VAL A 381 -34.92 48.98 7.58
N VAL A 382 -33.72 48.58 7.99
CA VAL A 382 -33.52 47.52 9.01
C VAL A 382 -33.80 48.01 10.44
N MET A 383 -33.67 49.32 10.70
CA MET A 383 -33.95 49.92 12.02
C MET A 383 -35.41 50.34 12.22
N GLU A 384 -36.23 50.33 11.16
CA GLU A 384 -37.68 50.46 11.30
C GLU A 384 -38.24 49.12 11.84
N PRO A 385 -38.95 49.12 12.99
CA PRO A 385 -39.49 47.90 13.57
C PRO A 385 -40.47 47.24 12.59
N ALA A 386 -40.34 45.93 12.39
CA ALA A 386 -41.13 45.16 11.45
C ALA A 386 -42.64 45.37 11.68
N MET A 387 -43.31 45.98 10.69
CA MET A 387 -44.77 46.04 10.62
C MET A 387 -45.32 44.62 10.81
N GLY A 388 -46.20 44.45 11.79
CA GLY A 388 -46.83 43.15 12.03
C GLY A 388 -47.66 42.73 10.83
N HIS A 389 -47.81 41.42 10.56
CA HIS A 389 -48.62 40.90 9.45
C HIS A 389 -50.07 41.47 9.41
N ALA A 390 -50.59 41.95 10.55
CA ALA A 390 -51.89 42.63 10.63
C ALA A 390 -51.86 44.06 10.04
N GLU A 391 -50.76 44.80 10.19
CA GLU A 391 -50.57 46.15 9.62
C GLU A 391 -50.27 46.10 8.12
N LEU A 392 -49.60 45.03 7.65
CA LEU A 392 -49.44 44.72 6.22
C LEU A 392 -50.79 44.43 5.53
N GLY A 393 -51.70 43.73 6.20
CA GLY A 393 -53.06 43.51 5.70
C GLY A 393 -53.87 44.81 5.59
N GLU A 394 -53.77 45.71 6.57
CA GLU A 394 -54.41 47.03 6.50
C GLU A 394 -53.82 47.95 5.42
N LEU A 395 -52.52 47.82 5.12
CA LEU A 395 -51.86 48.56 4.03
C LEU A 395 -52.22 48.00 2.66
N GLU A 396 -52.29 46.68 2.51
CA GLU A 396 -52.76 46.04 1.28
C GLU A 396 -54.24 46.35 1.02
N ASP A 397 -55.09 46.38 2.06
CA ASP A 397 -56.48 46.81 1.92
C ASP A 397 -56.61 48.32 1.64
N LYS A 398 -55.77 49.19 2.23
CA LYS A 398 -55.75 50.63 1.90
C LYS A 398 -55.22 50.91 0.49
N VAL A 399 -54.29 50.10 -0.02
CA VAL A 399 -53.80 50.19 -1.40
C VAL A 399 -54.82 49.62 -2.38
N ALA A 400 -55.54 48.55 -2.03
CA ALA A 400 -56.58 47.97 -2.87
C ALA A 400 -57.86 48.84 -2.92
N HIS A 401 -58.24 49.47 -1.80
CA HIS A 401 -59.42 50.34 -1.72
C HIS A 401 -59.12 51.82 -2.03
N GLY A 402 -57.84 52.22 -2.09
CA GLY A 402 -57.39 53.56 -2.49
C GLY A 402 -57.26 53.76 -4.00
N ILE A 403 -57.43 52.71 -4.82
CA ILE A 403 -57.47 52.80 -6.29
C ILE A 403 -58.93 52.69 -6.78
N ASN A 404 -59.82 53.43 -6.12
CA ASN A 404 -61.10 53.79 -6.70
C ASN A 404 -61.46 55.21 -6.26
N ILE A 405 -61.73 56.07 -7.27
CA ILE A 405 -62.27 57.45 -7.21
C ILE A 405 -61.14 58.49 -7.00
N VAL A 406 -60.76 59.38 -7.93
CA VAL A 406 -61.38 60.00 -9.13
C VAL A 406 -60.36 60.11 -10.27
#